data_AF-A0A932H582-F1
#
_entry.id   AF-A0A932H582-F1
#
_cell.length_a   1.000
_cell.length_b   1.000
_cell.length_c   1.000
_cell.angle_alpha   90.00
_cell.angle_beta   90.00
_cell.angle_gamma   90.00
#
_symmetry.space_group_name_H-M   'P 1'
#
loop_
_entity.id
_entity.type
_entity.pdbx_description
1 polymer ?
#
loop_
_entity_poly.entity_id
_entity_poly.type
_entity_poly.pdbx_seq_one_letter_code
_entity_poly.pdbx_strand_id
1 'polypeptide(L)'
;VVPWGNPDGFKTYRNTHWRKYNIAELKRMESGRWEAVHGGYNVSFMNQNPHYGVPLDALRTLEAEGVIGMLYPAYYVVPGNQGSPSVMKRIGQEIAADLRKEAVDGVLLVAT
;
A
#
# COMPACT_ATOMS: atom_id res chain seq x y z
N VAL A 1 1.47 -2.29 -4.20
CA VAL A 1 2.91 -2.65 -4.15
C VAL A 1 3.12 -3.62 -3.00
N VAL A 2 3.89 -4.68 -3.20
CA VAL A 2 4.18 -5.74 -2.20
C VAL A 2 5.69 -5.98 -2.14
N PRO A 3 6.23 -6.62 -1.09
CA PRO A 3 7.62 -7.04 -1.05
C PRO A 3 7.96 -7.93 -2.24
N TRP A 4 9.20 -7.83 -2.71
CA TRP A 4 9.71 -8.63 -3.82
C TRP A 4 9.47 -10.13 -3.64
N GLY A 5 9.05 -10.79 -4.72
CA GLY A 5 8.69 -12.20 -4.75
C GLY A 5 7.24 -12.47 -4.31
N ASN A 6 6.45 -11.43 -4.03
CA ASN A 6 5.05 -11.51 -3.62
C ASN A 6 4.81 -12.63 -2.56
N PRO A 7 5.45 -12.53 -1.38
CA PRO A 7 5.49 -13.62 -0.41
C PRO A 7 4.11 -14.02 0.12
N ASP A 8 3.14 -13.11 0.06
CA ASP A 8 1.76 -13.33 0.49
C ASP A 8 0.87 -13.96 -0.59
N GLY A 9 1.40 -14.21 -1.79
CA GLY A 9 0.68 -14.91 -2.86
C GLY A 9 -0.49 -14.12 -3.42
N PHE A 10 -0.39 -12.79 -3.50
CA PHE A 10 -1.42 -11.96 -4.12
C PHE A 10 -1.57 -12.29 -5.61
N LYS A 11 -2.81 -12.22 -6.09
CA LYS A 11 -3.15 -12.41 -7.50
C LYS A 11 -3.12 -11.07 -8.22
N THR A 12 -2.96 -11.08 -9.54
CA THR A 12 -3.08 -9.85 -10.36
C THR A 12 -4.53 -9.35 -10.49
N TYR A 13 -5.51 -10.18 -10.13
CA TYR A 13 -6.94 -9.90 -10.15
C TYR A 13 -7.68 -10.61 -9.00
N ARG A 14 -8.84 -10.07 -8.59
CA ARG A 14 -9.80 -10.70 -7.67
C ARG A 14 -9.18 -11.18 -6.34
N ASN A 15 -8.33 -10.36 -5.73
CA ASN A 15 -7.82 -10.66 -4.39
C ASN A 15 -8.95 -10.69 -3.35
N THR A 16 -8.77 -11.52 -2.33
CA THR A 16 -9.78 -11.78 -1.28
C THR A 16 -9.28 -11.51 0.12
N HIS A 17 -8.04 -11.06 0.25
CA HIS A 17 -7.37 -10.74 1.50
C HIS A 17 -6.52 -9.49 1.32
N TRP A 18 -6.03 -8.96 2.44
CA TRP A 18 -5.17 -7.79 2.50
C TRP A 18 -3.96 -8.09 3.40
N ARG A 19 -2.95 -7.22 3.32
CA ARG A 19 -1.79 -7.24 4.22
C ARG A 19 -1.44 -5.85 4.71
N LYS A 20 -0.76 -5.80 5.85
CA LYS A 20 -0.16 -4.61 6.43
C LYS A 20 1.35 -4.82 6.44
N TYR A 21 2.09 -3.88 5.86
CA TYR A 21 3.56 -3.94 5.82
C TYR A 21 4.17 -2.78 6.60
N ASN A 22 5.14 -3.10 7.45
CA ASN A 22 5.89 -2.13 8.24
C ASN A 22 6.83 -1.32 7.34
N ILE A 23 6.83 0.00 7.52
CA ILE A 23 7.65 0.97 6.82
C ILE A 23 8.36 1.94 7.78
N ALA A 24 8.30 1.70 9.10
CA ALA A 24 8.82 2.59 10.15
C ALA A 24 10.26 3.05 9.90
N GLU A 25 11.14 2.12 9.52
CA GLU A 25 12.56 2.36 9.28
C GLU A 25 12.88 2.68 7.82
N LEU A 26 11.88 2.66 6.93
CA LEU A 26 12.06 2.89 5.51
C LEU A 26 11.92 4.38 5.20
N LYS A 27 12.99 4.94 4.63
CA LYS A 27 12.98 6.28 4.01
C LYS A 27 12.43 6.25 2.58
N ARG A 28 12.61 5.14 1.87
CA ARG A 28 12.19 4.96 0.48
C ARG A 28 11.94 3.49 0.15
N MET A 29 11.26 3.23 -0.97
CA MET A 29 11.01 1.89 -1.49
C MET A 29 11.90 1.69 -2.72
N GLU A 30 12.96 0.90 -2.56
CA GLU A 30 13.94 0.67 -3.62
C GLU A 30 13.41 -0.25 -4.72
N SER A 31 13.76 0.04 -5.97
CA SER A 31 13.54 -0.86 -7.10
C SER A 31 14.19 -2.23 -6.81
N GLY A 32 13.51 -3.31 -7.17
CA GLY A 32 13.96 -4.68 -6.92
C GLY A 32 13.78 -5.19 -5.48
N ARG A 33 13.34 -4.35 -4.54
CA ARG A 33 12.88 -4.78 -3.19
C ARG A 33 11.36 -4.86 -3.08
N TRP A 34 10.67 -4.26 -4.03
CA TRP A 34 9.22 -4.15 -4.08
C TRP A 34 8.73 -4.35 -5.50
N GLU A 35 7.49 -4.82 -5.64
CA GLU A 35 6.86 -5.01 -6.94
C GLU A 35 5.37 -4.65 -6.91
N ALA A 36 4.84 -4.27 -8.07
CA ALA A 36 3.43 -4.06 -8.29
C ALA A 36 2.79 -5.34 -8.85
N VAL A 37 1.81 -5.86 -8.12
CA VAL A 37 0.98 -7.00 -8.55
C VAL A 37 -0.32 -6.42 -9.10
N HIS A 38 -0.43 -6.24 -10.41
CA HIS A 38 -1.64 -5.67 -11.01
C HIS A 38 -1.85 -6.13 -12.45
N GLY A 39 -3.09 -6.48 -12.81
CA GLY A 39 -3.46 -6.94 -14.15
C GLY A 39 -4.06 -5.88 -15.08
N GLY A 40 -4.22 -4.63 -14.61
CA GLY A 40 -4.94 -3.57 -15.33
C GLY A 40 -4.07 -2.49 -15.98
N TYR A 41 -2.75 -2.51 -15.78
CA TYR A 41 -1.81 -1.57 -16.41
C TYR A 41 -0.41 -2.19 -16.49
N ASN A 42 0.49 -1.58 -17.27
CA ASN A 42 1.88 -2.02 -17.34
C ASN A 42 2.63 -1.66 -16.05
N VAL A 43 2.96 -2.69 -15.26
CA VAL A 43 3.60 -2.54 -13.95
C VAL A 43 5.08 -2.14 -14.01
N SER A 44 5.73 -2.17 -15.17
CA SER A 44 7.18 -1.91 -15.30
C SER A 44 7.61 -0.58 -14.69
N PHE A 45 6.84 0.50 -14.93
CA PHE A 45 7.14 1.82 -14.38
C PHE A 45 7.02 1.87 -12.85
N MET A 46 6.03 1.18 -12.29
CA MET A 46 5.84 1.10 -10.84
C MET A 46 6.85 0.14 -10.19
N ASN A 47 7.34 -0.86 -10.91
CA ASN A 47 8.43 -1.71 -10.43
C ASN A 47 9.77 -0.95 -10.40
N GLN A 48 10.00 -0.06 -11.38
CA GLN A 48 11.16 0.83 -11.40
C GLN A 48 11.06 1.92 -10.33
N ASN A 49 9.86 2.45 -10.10
CA ASN A 49 9.59 3.41 -9.04
C ASN A 49 8.32 3.03 -8.25
N PRO A 50 8.47 2.30 -7.12
CA PRO A 50 7.34 1.89 -6.29
C PRO A 50 6.55 3.06 -5.71
N HIS A 51 7.14 4.25 -5.66
CA HIS A 51 6.52 5.45 -5.13
C HIS A 51 5.28 5.92 -5.89
N TYR A 52 5.10 5.49 -7.15
CA TYR A 52 3.85 5.72 -7.87
C TYR A 52 2.63 5.02 -7.27
N GLY A 53 2.83 3.88 -6.59
CA GLY A 53 1.76 3.17 -5.90
C GLY A 53 1.73 3.41 -4.39
N VAL A 54 2.89 3.67 -3.78
CA VAL A 54 3.02 3.93 -2.34
C VAL A 54 3.98 5.12 -2.17
N PRO A 55 3.47 6.36 -2.05
CA PRO A 55 4.27 7.60 -2.11
C PRO A 55 5.06 7.86 -0.82
N LEU A 56 5.80 6.86 -0.36
CA LEU A 56 6.56 6.89 0.89
C LEU A 56 7.61 8.01 0.89
N ASP A 57 8.31 8.24 -0.22
CA ASP A 57 9.29 9.31 -0.35
C ASP A 57 8.67 10.69 -0.11
N ALA A 58 7.54 10.99 -0.76
CA ALA A 58 6.82 12.24 -0.57
C ALA A 58 6.29 12.38 0.86
N LEU A 59 5.71 11.31 1.42
CA LEU A 59 5.19 11.34 2.79
C LEU A 59 6.29 11.52 3.84
N ARG A 60 7.47 10.93 3.64
CA ARG A 60 8.64 11.14 4.51
C ARG A 60 9.18 12.57 4.42
N THR A 61 9.15 13.19 3.24
CA THR A 61 9.48 14.60 3.09
C THR A 61 8.49 15.47 3.86
N LEU A 62 7.18 15.24 3.71
CA LEU A 62 6.14 16.00 4.42
C LEU A 62 6.23 15.84 5.95
N GLU A 63 6.59 14.64 6.43
CA GLU A 63 6.86 14.39 7.85
C GLU A 63 8.10 15.16 8.33
N ALA A 64 9.21 15.12 7.58
CA ALA A 64 10.43 15.83 7.92
C ALA A 64 10.27 17.36 7.90
N GLU A 65 9.42 17.88 7.02
CA GLU A 65 9.04 19.30 6.94
C GLU A 65 8.03 19.72 8.01
N GLY A 66 7.48 18.77 8.78
CA GLY A 66 6.48 19.01 9.82
C GLY A 66 5.08 19.36 9.28
N VAL A 67 4.83 19.14 7.98
CA VAL A 67 3.51 19.33 7.36
C VAL A 67 2.51 18.31 7.91
N ILE A 68 2.99 17.08 8.14
CA ILE A 68 2.27 16.05 8.90
C ILE A 68 3.03 15.74 10.19
N GLY A 69 2.31 15.42 11.26
CA GLY A 69 2.94 15.16 12.57
C GLY A 69 3.78 13.88 12.60
N MET A 70 3.19 12.75 12.20
CA MET A 70 3.87 11.46 12.13
C MET A 70 3.25 10.62 11.02
N LEU A 71 4.08 9.95 10.23
CA LEU A 71 3.65 8.94 9.29
C LEU A 71 3.42 7.62 10.03
N TYR A 72 2.21 7.07 9.94
CA TYR A 72 1.88 5.76 10.53
C TYR A 72 2.87 4.68 10.02
N PRO A 73 3.46 3.84 10.90
CA PRO A 73 4.59 2.96 10.57
C PRO A 73 4.24 1.78 9.67
N ALA A 74 3.05 1.75 9.07
CA ALA A 74 2.64 0.71 8.16
C ALA A 74 1.71 1.22 7.05
N TYR A 75 1.63 0.49 5.94
CA TYR A 75 0.61 0.69 4.93
C TYR A 75 -0.17 -0.59 4.69
N TYR A 76 -1.39 -0.43 4.17
CA TYR A 76 -2.31 -1.52 3.88
C TYR A 76 -2.33 -1.77 2.37
N VAL A 77 -2.36 -3.03 1.98
CA VAL A 77 -2.34 -3.41 0.56
C VAL A 77 -3.45 -4.41 0.22
N VAL A 78 -4.12 -4.13 -0.90
CA VAL A 78 -4.97 -5.05 -1.65
C VAL A 78 -4.63 -4.82 -3.11
N PRO A 79 -3.58 -5.46 -3.65
CA PRO A 79 -3.14 -5.20 -5.02
C PRO A 79 -4.10 -5.88 -6.02
N GLY A 80 -3.84 -5.73 -7.31
CA GLY A 80 -4.66 -6.32 -8.36
C GLY A 80 -5.92 -5.51 -8.72
N ASN A 81 -6.67 -6.01 -9.70
CA ASN A 81 -7.88 -5.38 -10.19
C ASN A 81 -9.12 -6.30 -10.04
N GLN A 82 -10.28 -5.81 -10.47
CA GLN A 82 -11.52 -6.60 -10.58
C GLN A 82 -11.97 -7.28 -9.27
N GLY A 83 -11.71 -6.67 -8.11
CA GLY A 83 -12.22 -7.17 -6.83
C GLY A 83 -13.75 -7.22 -6.80
N SER A 84 -14.32 -8.30 -6.23
CA SER A 84 -15.77 -8.38 -6.02
C SER A 84 -16.20 -7.28 -5.05
N PRO A 85 -17.27 -6.51 -5.33
CA PRO A 85 -17.72 -5.44 -4.44
C PRO A 85 -18.01 -5.91 -3.01
N SER A 86 -18.60 -7.10 -2.86
CA SER A 86 -18.86 -7.70 -1.54
C SER A 86 -17.57 -7.97 -0.75
N VAL A 87 -16.53 -8.47 -1.43
CA VAL A 87 -15.24 -8.78 -0.83
C VAL A 87 -14.47 -7.51 -0.50
N MET A 88 -14.45 -6.53 -1.40
CA MET A 88 -13.79 -5.24 -1.18
C MET A 88 -14.45 -4.45 -0.05
N LYS A 89 -15.79 -4.53 0.08
CA LYS A 89 -16.52 -3.94 1.21
C LYS A 89 -16.07 -4.54 2.55
N ARG A 90 -16.00 -5.87 2.64
CA ARG A 90 -15.49 -6.55 3.85
C ARG A 90 -14.06 -6.13 4.17
N ILE A 91 -13.15 -6.19 3.20
CA ILE A 91 -11.75 -5.80 3.39
C ILE A 91 -11.63 -4.34 3.84
N GLY A 92 -12.37 -3.42 3.23
CA GLY A 92 -12.39 -2.02 3.63
C GLY A 92 -12.87 -1.83 5.07
N GLN A 93 -13.86 -2.60 5.51
CA GLN A 93 -14.33 -2.58 6.91
C GLN A 93 -13.27 -3.12 7.88
N GLU A 94 -12.56 -4.20 7.52
CA GLU A 94 -11.47 -4.76 8.32
C GLU A 94 -10.31 -3.76 8.48
N ILE A 95 -9.88 -3.14 7.37
CA ILE A 95 -8.81 -2.12 7.38
C ILE A 95 -9.24 -0.89 8.19
N ALA A 96 -10.47 -0.41 8.01
CA ALA A 96 -10.99 0.72 8.77
C ALA A 96 -11.09 0.43 10.28
N ALA A 97 -11.40 -0.81 10.67
CA ALA A 97 -11.41 -1.22 12.06
C ALA A 97 -9.98 -1.22 12.66
N ASP A 98 -8.99 -1.73 11.93
CA ASP A 98 -7.57 -1.71 12.36
C ASP A 98 -7.07 -0.26 12.50
N LEU A 99 -7.32 0.59 11.50
CA LEU A 99 -6.96 2.01 11.54
C LEU A 99 -7.56 2.76 12.74
N ARG A 100 -8.83 2.50 13.06
CA ARG A 100 -9.50 3.10 14.24
C ARG A 100 -8.90 2.60 15.55
N LYS A 101 -8.60 1.30 15.63
CA LYS A 101 -7.94 0.71 16.81
C LYS A 101 -6.57 1.34 17.06
N GLU A 102 -5.86 1.66 15.99
CA GLU A 102 -4.52 2.25 16.01
C GLU A 102 -4.54 3.79 16.12
N ALA A 103 -5.73 4.39 16.26
CA ALA A 103 -5.94 5.84 16.38
C ALA A 103 -5.31 6.66 15.24
N VAL A 104 -5.41 6.16 14.00
CA VAL A 104 -4.91 6.88 12.82
C VAL A 104 -5.86 8.02 12.43
N ASP A 105 -5.34 9.25 12.39
CA ASP A 105 -6.12 10.47 12.14
C ASP A 105 -6.55 10.64 10.68
N GLY A 106 -5.77 10.12 9.73
CA GLY A 106 -5.98 10.34 8.30
C GLY A 106 -5.39 9.25 7.43
N VAL A 107 -5.96 9.08 6.23
CA VAL A 107 -5.55 8.04 5.27
C VAL A 107 -5.43 8.64 3.88
N LEU A 108 -4.31 8.36 3.23
CA LEU A 108 -4.15 8.56 1.79
C LEU A 108 -4.50 7.27 1.06
N LEU A 109 -5.62 7.28 0.32
CA LEU A 109 -5.99 6.19 -0.57
C LEU A 109 -5.44 6.47 -1.97
N VAL A 110 -4.48 5.66 -2.42
CA VAL A 110 -3.83 5.81 -3.72
C VAL A 110 -4.56 4.96 -4.76
N ALA A 111 -4.94 5.56 -5.89
CA ALA A 111 -5.54 4.86 -7.00
C ALA A 111 -4.45 4.25 -7.89
N THR A 112 -4.63 2.99 -8.29
CA THR A 112 -3.70 2.25 -9.15
C THR A 112 -4.46 1.54 -10.25
#